data_AF-A0A4U9D974-F1
#
_entry.id   AF-A0A4U9D974-F1
#
_cell.length_a   1.000
_cell.length_b   1.000
_cell.length_c   1.000
_cell.angle_alpha   90.00
_cell.angle_beta   90.00
_cell.angle_gamma   90.00
#
_symmetry.space_group_name_H-M   'P 1'
#
loop_
_entity.id
_entity.type
_entity.pdbx_description
1 polymer ?
#
loop_
_entity_poly.entity_id
_entity_poly.type
_entity_poly.pdbx_seq_one_letter_code
_entity_poly.pdbx_strand_id
1 'polypeptide(L)'
;MFNAARTAQAATLLFSVTQNVQIEQLGRHIHTLRRQRGSALKIIVREQTPCLRATDERLLLSSGANMVIPSGAPLSRCLTLIESVQKQKFSRHIPEDFATLIAWSQPLKLRGYQKWDDFCSAVYNIMTNTMLPADSKGVMVALRPAPGLRVEQALTLCKPNRMGDIMTIGNNRLVLFLSFCRVNDLDTALNHIFPLPTGDIFSNRMIWFEDKQITAEILLMRGITADKWNTPLPITVGKNEAINATHDGRSWRRIPEPHRLSTDVEQKS
;
A
#
# COMPACT_ATOMS: atom_id res chain seq x y z
N MET A 1 29.98 11.97 0.20
CA MET A 1 29.44 11.98 1.57
C MET A 1 29.62 10.64 2.29
N PHE A 2 29.09 9.52 1.79
CA PHE A 2 29.19 8.20 2.45
C PHE A 2 30.63 7.78 2.83
N ASN A 3 31.60 7.95 1.94
CA ASN A 3 33.01 7.62 2.23
C ASN A 3 33.60 8.46 3.36
N ALA A 4 33.29 9.76 3.40
CA ALA A 4 33.72 10.66 4.48
C ALA A 4 33.00 10.33 5.81
N ALA A 5 31.76 9.83 5.75
CA ALA A 5 31.01 9.42 6.93
C ALA A 5 31.59 8.19 7.64
N ARG A 6 32.35 7.34 6.94
CA ARG A 6 32.98 6.13 7.53
C ARG A 6 34.03 6.46 8.59
N THR A 7 34.60 7.66 8.59
CA THR A 7 35.59 8.09 9.58
C THR A 7 34.98 8.89 10.73
N ALA A 8 33.73 9.36 10.60
CA ALA A 8 33.05 10.18 11.60
C ALA A 8 32.45 9.34 12.75
N GLN A 9 32.44 9.83 13.99
CA GLN A 9 32.00 9.06 15.16
C GLN A 9 30.68 9.55 15.79
N ALA A 10 30.46 10.87 15.86
CA ALA A 10 29.22 11.45 16.41
C ALA A 10 28.67 12.61 15.56
N ALA A 11 29.02 12.64 14.27
CA ALA A 11 28.58 13.66 13.33
C ALA A 11 27.09 13.53 12.98
N THR A 12 26.53 14.62 12.45
CA THR A 12 25.21 14.63 11.82
C THR A 12 25.39 14.50 10.31
N LEU A 13 24.79 13.47 9.73
CA LEU A 13 24.84 13.15 8.30
C LEU A 13 23.48 13.45 7.70
N LEU A 14 23.44 14.31 6.68
CA LEU A 14 22.23 14.69 5.97
C LEU A 14 22.27 14.15 4.54
N PHE A 15 21.63 13.01 4.30
CA PHE A 15 21.44 12.51 2.95
C PHE A 15 20.27 13.22 2.26
N SER A 16 20.34 13.38 0.95
CA SER A 16 19.22 13.87 0.13
C SER A 16 18.69 12.76 -0.77
N VAL A 17 17.37 12.67 -0.92
CA VAL A 17 16.71 11.80 -1.91
C VAL A 17 15.86 12.63 -2.87
N THR A 18 16.01 12.36 -4.16
CA THR A 18 15.27 13.03 -5.24
C THR A 18 14.46 12.06 -6.10
N GLN A 19 14.77 10.77 -6.08
CA GLN A 19 14.11 9.77 -6.92
C GLN A 19 13.99 8.43 -6.20
N ASN A 20 12.95 7.66 -6.52
CA ASN A 20 12.63 6.39 -5.85
C ASN A 20 13.70 5.32 -6.07
N VAL A 21 14.40 5.37 -7.21
CA VAL A 21 15.47 4.43 -7.56
C VAL A 21 16.64 4.49 -6.56
N GLN A 22 16.82 5.63 -5.88
CA GLN A 22 17.93 5.83 -4.94
C GLN A 22 17.68 5.20 -3.56
N ILE A 23 16.43 4.86 -3.23
CA ILE A 23 16.00 4.50 -1.87
C ILE A 23 16.72 3.26 -1.37
N GLU A 24 16.79 2.21 -2.19
CA GLU A 24 17.41 0.94 -1.79
C GLU A 24 18.91 1.10 -1.55
N GLN A 25 19.61 1.79 -2.46
CA GLN A 25 21.03 2.09 -2.30
C GLN A 25 21.29 2.97 -1.08
N LEU A 26 20.44 3.97 -0.84
CA LEU A 26 20.53 4.83 0.33
C LEU A 26 20.30 4.03 1.63
N GLY A 27 19.32 3.13 1.65
CA GLY A 27 19.09 2.20 2.76
C GLY A 27 20.33 1.37 3.09
N ARG A 28 21.01 0.80 2.08
CA ARG A 28 22.28 0.07 2.27
C ARG A 28 23.39 0.92 2.88
N HIS A 29 23.53 2.16 2.41
CA HIS A 29 24.51 3.09 2.97
C HIS A 29 24.23 3.40 4.44
N ILE A 30 22.97 3.69 4.78
CA ILE A 30 22.54 3.98 6.16
C ILE A 30 22.79 2.77 7.06
N HIS A 31 22.39 1.57 6.62
CA HIS A 31 22.60 0.31 7.34
C HIS A 31 24.08 0.06 7.61
N THR A 32 24.93 0.21 6.59
CA THR A 32 26.37 0.03 6.71
C THR A 32 26.98 1.01 7.72
N LEU A 33 26.64 2.30 7.62
CA LEU A 33 27.15 3.32 8.56
C LEU A 33 26.71 3.02 9.98
N ARG A 34 25.45 2.62 10.17
CA ARG A 34 24.91 2.38 11.49
C ARG A 34 25.52 1.15 12.16
N ARG A 35 25.75 0.07 11.40
CA ARG A 35 26.45 -1.14 11.87
C ARG A 35 27.93 -0.87 12.18
N GLN A 36 28.63 -0.12 11.34
CA GLN A 36 30.06 0.13 11.50
C GLN A 36 30.40 1.19 12.55
N ARG A 37 29.54 2.20 12.74
CA ARG A 37 29.86 3.39 13.56
C ARG A 37 29.02 3.51 14.83
N GLY A 38 27.99 2.67 14.97
CA GLY A 38 27.18 2.57 16.17
C GLY A 38 26.13 3.68 16.34
N SER A 39 25.68 3.86 17.58
CA SER A 39 24.47 4.64 17.92
C SER A 39 24.67 6.15 18.00
N ALA A 40 25.90 6.64 17.99
CA ALA A 40 26.22 8.06 18.20
C ALA A 40 26.09 8.93 16.95
N LEU A 41 26.10 8.33 15.74
CA LEU A 41 25.85 9.07 14.51
C LEU A 41 24.38 9.52 14.42
N LYS A 42 24.14 10.73 13.90
CA LYS A 42 22.80 11.22 13.63
C LYS A 42 22.59 11.22 12.12
N ILE A 43 21.82 10.25 11.63
CA ILE A 43 21.59 10.06 10.20
C ILE A 43 20.20 10.59 9.86
N ILE A 44 20.14 11.62 9.02
CA ILE A 44 18.92 12.28 8.59
C ILE A 44 18.80 12.13 7.08
N VAL A 45 17.61 11.81 6.57
CA VAL A 45 17.31 11.82 5.14
C VAL A 45 16.36 12.96 4.82
N ARG A 46 16.78 13.87 3.93
CA ARG A 46 15.96 14.95 3.40
C ARG A 46 15.38 14.54 2.06
N GLU A 47 14.05 14.46 2.00
CA GLU A 47 13.32 14.35 0.75
C GLU A 47 13.30 15.73 0.05
N GLN A 48 13.80 15.80 -1.18
CA GLN A 48 13.82 17.05 -1.97
C GLN A 48 12.57 17.19 -2.86
N THR A 49 12.07 16.07 -3.37
CA THR A 49 10.88 15.95 -4.24
C THR A 49 9.94 14.93 -3.63
N PRO A 50 8.60 15.08 -3.74
CA PRO A 50 7.63 14.15 -3.16
C PRO A 50 7.68 12.79 -3.89
N CYS A 51 8.57 11.92 -3.43
CA CYS A 51 8.97 10.70 -4.09
C CYS A 51 8.94 9.50 -3.12
N LEU A 52 9.13 9.77 -1.83
CA LEU A 52 9.21 8.78 -0.78
C LEU A 52 7.82 8.27 -0.39
N ARG A 53 7.59 6.98 -0.59
CA ARG A 53 6.37 6.31 -0.08
C ARG A 53 6.57 5.97 1.40
N ALA A 54 5.48 5.80 2.14
CA ALA A 54 5.55 5.41 3.55
C ALA A 54 6.32 4.09 3.78
N THR A 55 6.25 3.14 2.85
CA THR A 55 7.03 1.89 2.87
C THR A 55 8.53 2.15 2.77
N ASP A 56 8.91 3.07 1.88
CA ASP A 56 10.30 3.43 1.63
C ASP A 56 10.90 4.26 2.79
N GLU A 57 10.12 5.20 3.31
CA GLU A 57 10.45 5.95 4.52
C GLU A 57 10.72 4.99 5.69
N ARG A 58 9.86 3.98 5.86
CA ARG A 58 10.05 2.94 6.87
C ARG A 58 11.32 2.14 6.63
N LEU A 59 11.62 1.76 5.38
CA LEU A 59 12.87 1.06 5.07
C LEU A 59 14.08 1.89 5.52
N LEU A 60 14.10 3.19 5.24
CA LEU A 60 15.20 4.09 5.64
C LEU A 60 15.32 4.20 7.17
N LEU A 61 14.19 4.33 7.88
CA LEU A 61 14.17 4.37 9.35
C LEU A 61 14.64 3.05 9.96
N SER A 62 14.18 1.91 9.45
CA SER A 62 14.59 0.57 9.90
C SER A 62 16.04 0.26 9.55
N SER A 63 16.57 0.87 8.49
CA SER A 63 18.00 0.80 8.13
C SER A 63 18.89 1.54 9.10
N GLY A 64 18.34 2.45 9.92
CA GLY A 64 19.09 3.18 10.95
C GLY A 64 19.09 4.69 10.79
N ALA A 65 18.22 5.27 9.96
CA ALA A 65 18.01 6.71 9.96
C ALA A 65 17.34 7.14 11.29
N ASN A 66 17.79 8.25 11.86
CA ASN A 66 17.13 8.87 13.01
C ASN A 66 15.80 9.50 12.60
N MET A 67 15.77 10.12 11.43
CA MET A 67 14.60 10.87 10.95
C MET A 67 14.63 11.04 9.43
N VAL A 68 13.44 11.11 8.86
CA VAL A 68 13.21 11.55 7.48
C VAL A 68 12.49 12.89 7.51
N ILE A 69 12.99 13.86 6.75
CA ILE A 69 12.38 15.20 6.62
C ILE A 69 11.64 15.24 5.27
N PRO A 70 10.31 15.40 5.26
CA PRO A 70 9.51 15.37 4.03
C PRO A 70 9.76 16.62 3.17
N SER A 71 9.55 16.48 1.86
CA SER A 71 9.71 17.53 0.85
C SER A 71 8.90 18.80 1.15
N GLY A 72 7.69 18.63 1.70
CA GLY A 72 6.82 19.76 2.09
C GLY A 72 7.34 20.60 3.27
N ALA A 73 8.33 20.14 4.04
CA ALA A 73 8.90 20.94 5.12
C ALA A 73 9.85 22.02 4.55
N PRO A 74 9.67 23.32 4.89
CA PRO A 74 10.55 24.39 4.41
C PRO A 74 11.94 24.33 5.06
N LEU A 75 12.91 25.08 4.52
CA LEU A 75 14.29 25.10 5.02
C LEU A 75 14.37 25.45 6.51
N SER A 76 13.61 26.45 6.97
CA SER A 76 13.55 26.83 8.39
C SER A 76 13.18 25.63 9.28
N ARG A 77 12.14 24.88 8.90
CA ARG A 77 11.72 23.68 9.61
C ARG A 77 12.77 22.56 9.54
N CYS A 78 13.44 22.41 8.39
CA CYS A 78 14.52 21.46 8.20
C CYS A 78 15.67 21.72 9.20
N LEU A 79 16.10 22.97 9.34
CA LEU A 79 17.16 23.35 10.30
C LEU A 79 16.75 23.08 11.76
N THR A 80 15.51 23.42 12.14
CA THR A 80 14.99 23.09 13.47
C THR A 80 15.00 21.58 13.75
N LEU A 81 14.63 20.78 12.74
CA LEU A 81 14.61 19.33 12.83
C LEU A 81 16.02 18.75 12.94
N ILE A 82 17.01 19.29 12.22
CA ILE A 82 18.42 18.89 12.34
C ILE A 82 18.94 19.14 13.76
N GLU A 83 18.59 20.28 14.35
CA GLU A 83 18.97 20.61 15.73
C GLU A 83 18.30 19.67 16.74
N SER A 84 17.04 19.28 16.51
CA SER A 84 16.28 18.41 17.42
C SER A 84 16.87 17.01 17.60
N VAL A 85 17.64 16.52 16.63
CA VAL A 85 18.29 15.19 16.69
C VAL A 85 19.64 15.26 17.41
N GLN A 86 20.17 16.46 17.71
CA GLN A 86 21.42 16.57 18.45
C GLN A 86 21.31 15.88 19.81
N LYS A 87 22.40 15.20 20.20
CA LYS A 87 22.51 14.41 21.46
C LYS A 87 21.59 13.16 21.54
N GLN A 88 20.75 12.89 20.55
CA GLN A 88 20.00 11.64 20.49
C GLN A 88 20.94 10.44 20.23
N LYS A 89 20.79 9.36 21.00
CA LYS A 89 21.41 8.07 20.70
C LYS A 89 20.39 7.17 20.01
N PHE A 90 20.82 6.51 18.94
CA PHE A 90 19.99 5.54 18.26
C PHE A 90 19.86 4.27 19.12
N SER A 91 18.62 3.90 19.48
CA SER A 91 18.34 2.79 20.40
C SER A 91 17.67 1.58 19.74
N ARG A 92 17.21 1.69 18.49
CA ARG A 92 16.51 0.59 17.81
C ARG A 92 17.51 -0.51 17.44
N HIS A 93 17.05 -1.76 17.49
CA HIS A 93 17.83 -2.88 16.99
C HIS A 93 17.89 -2.86 15.46
N ILE A 94 19.04 -3.21 14.88
CA ILE A 94 19.23 -3.32 13.43
C ILE A 94 19.77 -4.70 13.09
N PRO A 95 19.05 -5.47 12.26
CA PRO A 95 19.48 -6.77 11.77
C PRO A 95 20.88 -6.75 11.14
N GLU A 96 21.56 -7.89 11.18
CA GLU A 96 22.88 -8.02 10.56
C GLU A 96 22.82 -7.87 9.04
N ASP A 97 21.84 -8.51 8.43
CA ASP A 97 21.65 -8.49 7.00
C ASP A 97 20.61 -7.44 6.57
N PHE A 98 20.95 -6.69 5.53
CA PHE A 98 20.04 -5.74 4.91
C PHE A 98 18.86 -6.45 4.22
N ALA A 99 19.04 -7.69 3.74
CA ALA A 99 17.94 -8.43 3.13
C ALA A 99 16.78 -8.68 4.10
N THR A 100 17.08 -8.84 5.40
CA THR A 100 16.05 -8.94 6.45
C THR A 100 15.23 -7.66 6.56
N LEU A 101 15.87 -6.49 6.43
CA LEU A 101 15.17 -5.20 6.43
C LEU A 101 14.29 -5.02 5.20
N ILE A 102 14.76 -5.45 4.03
CA ILE A 102 13.93 -5.47 2.81
C ILE A 102 12.72 -6.36 3.04
N ALA A 103 12.90 -7.56 3.60
CA ALA A 103 11.80 -8.47 3.90
C ALA A 103 10.80 -7.89 4.92
N TRP A 104 11.26 -7.11 5.91
CA TRP A 104 10.38 -6.42 6.87
C TRP A 104 9.69 -5.19 6.30
N SER A 105 10.31 -4.53 5.32
CA SER A 105 9.68 -3.45 4.57
C SER A 105 8.70 -3.96 3.52
N GLN A 106 8.81 -5.23 3.11
CA GLN A 106 7.89 -5.79 2.14
C GLN A 106 6.50 -5.88 2.77
N PRO A 107 5.49 -5.32 2.10
CA PRO A 107 4.11 -5.50 2.53
C PRO A 107 3.73 -6.98 2.51
N LEU A 108 2.58 -7.30 3.11
CA LEU A 108 1.93 -8.59 2.95
C LEU A 108 2.02 -9.01 1.47
N LYS A 109 2.53 -10.22 1.19
CA LYS A 109 2.68 -10.73 -0.18
C LYS A 109 1.34 -11.04 -0.87
N LEU A 110 0.24 -10.70 -0.22
CA LEU A 110 -1.11 -10.79 -0.76
C LEU A 110 -1.50 -9.46 -1.39
N ARG A 111 -2.36 -9.52 -2.39
CA ARG A 111 -2.96 -8.37 -3.05
C ARG A 111 -4.37 -8.73 -3.43
N GLY A 112 -5.27 -7.75 -3.34
CA GLY A 112 -6.59 -7.92 -3.90
C GLY A 112 -7.55 -8.61 -2.93
N TYR A 113 -8.58 -9.23 -3.49
CA TYR A 113 -9.60 -9.94 -2.73
C TYR A 113 -9.01 -11.17 -2.03
N GLN A 114 -9.32 -11.32 -0.75
CA GLN A 114 -9.00 -12.48 0.08
C GLN A 114 -10.30 -13.01 0.70
N LYS A 115 -10.38 -14.33 0.92
CA LYS A 115 -11.49 -14.91 1.68
C LYS A 115 -11.49 -14.34 3.10
N TRP A 116 -12.66 -14.37 3.75
CA TRP A 116 -12.84 -13.77 5.07
C TRP A 116 -11.81 -14.26 6.10
N ASP A 117 -11.61 -15.57 6.22
CA ASP A 117 -10.64 -16.16 7.15
C ASP A 117 -9.20 -15.82 6.79
N ASP A 118 -8.86 -15.85 5.50
CA ASP A 118 -7.52 -15.55 5.01
C ASP A 118 -7.17 -14.08 5.29
N PHE A 119 -8.13 -13.18 5.07
CA PHE A 119 -8.01 -11.76 5.41
C PHE A 119 -7.79 -11.58 6.92
N CYS A 120 -8.65 -12.18 7.76
CA CYS A 120 -8.56 -12.07 9.22
C CYS A 120 -7.26 -12.68 9.77
N SER A 121 -6.75 -13.75 9.16
CA SER A 121 -5.48 -14.38 9.53
C SER A 121 -4.30 -13.53 9.11
N ALA A 122 -4.32 -13.00 7.88
CA ALA A 122 -3.26 -12.16 7.35
C ALA A 122 -3.10 -10.86 8.16
N VAL A 123 -4.19 -10.14 8.41
CA VAL A 123 -4.14 -8.88 9.19
C VAL A 123 -3.68 -9.15 10.63
N TYR A 124 -4.19 -10.20 11.27
CA TYR A 124 -3.76 -10.57 12.62
C TYR A 124 -2.26 -10.88 12.71
N ASN A 125 -1.71 -11.64 11.75
CA ASN A 125 -0.28 -11.96 11.70
C ASN A 125 0.59 -10.72 11.51
N ILE A 126 0.11 -9.71 10.77
CA ILE A 126 0.81 -8.42 10.68
C ILE A 126 0.79 -7.72 12.05
N MET A 127 -0.38 -7.68 12.70
CA MET A 127 -0.53 -6.98 13.98
C MET A 127 0.32 -7.61 15.10
N THR A 128 0.45 -8.93 15.14
CA THR A 128 1.27 -9.66 16.12
C THR A 128 2.78 -9.61 15.83
N ASN A 129 3.18 -9.14 14.65
CA ASN A 129 4.59 -9.05 14.30
C ASN A 129 5.28 -7.93 15.11
N THR A 130 6.10 -8.34 16.08
CA THR A 130 6.87 -7.47 16.99
C THR A 130 8.08 -6.81 16.33
N MET A 131 8.50 -7.29 15.16
CA MET A 131 9.62 -6.70 14.39
C MET A 131 9.18 -5.41 13.69
N LEU A 132 7.88 -5.18 13.58
CA LEU A 132 7.31 -3.98 13.00
C LEU A 132 7.04 -2.95 14.11
N PRO A 133 7.55 -1.70 14.00
CA PRO A 133 7.16 -0.61 14.90
C PRO A 133 5.64 -0.51 15.10
N ALA A 134 5.25 -0.22 16.35
CA ALA A 134 3.86 -0.04 16.74
C ALA A 134 3.16 1.06 15.92
N ASP A 135 1.88 0.85 15.63
CA ASP A 135 0.95 1.82 15.00
C ASP A 135 1.41 2.35 13.62
N SER A 136 2.25 1.56 12.94
CA SER A 136 2.79 1.92 11.62
C SER A 136 2.52 0.86 10.56
N LYS A 137 1.74 -0.18 10.90
CA LYS A 137 1.52 -1.37 10.08
C LYS A 137 0.55 -1.12 8.93
N GLY A 138 -0.42 -0.22 9.11
CA GLY A 138 -1.36 0.17 8.06
C GLY A 138 -2.66 0.72 8.63
N VAL A 139 -3.62 0.96 7.74
CA VAL A 139 -4.98 1.40 8.08
C VAL A 139 -5.96 0.33 7.63
N MET A 140 -6.90 -0.03 8.50
CA MET A 140 -8.05 -0.85 8.17
C MET A 140 -9.29 0.04 8.01
N VAL A 141 -10.08 -0.20 6.97
CA VAL A 141 -11.30 0.56 6.70
C VAL A 141 -12.43 -0.40 6.31
N ALA A 142 -13.60 -0.25 6.94
CA ALA A 142 -14.82 -0.95 6.56
C ALA A 142 -15.78 0.04 5.90
N LEU A 143 -16.08 -0.19 4.61
CA LEU A 143 -16.92 0.63 3.77
C LEU A 143 -18.30 -0.03 3.60
N ARG A 144 -19.37 0.74 3.83
CA ARG A 144 -20.75 0.31 3.57
C ARG A 144 -21.22 0.89 2.24
N PRO A 145 -21.59 0.07 1.25
CA PRO A 145 -22.12 0.55 -0.02
C PRO A 145 -23.34 1.47 0.15
N ALA A 146 -23.57 2.36 -0.81
CA ALA A 146 -24.77 3.18 -0.88
C ALA A 146 -26.03 2.32 -1.12
N PRO A 147 -27.22 2.75 -0.66
CA PRO A 147 -28.48 2.07 -0.98
C PRO A 147 -28.64 1.94 -2.50
N GLY A 148 -28.82 0.69 -2.97
CA GLY A 148 -28.91 0.37 -4.40
C GLY A 148 -27.66 -0.26 -5.01
N LEU A 149 -26.51 -0.20 -4.32
CA LEU A 149 -25.29 -0.89 -4.73
C LEU A 149 -25.03 -2.11 -3.84
N ARG A 150 -24.84 -3.28 -4.46
CA ARG A 150 -24.47 -4.49 -3.72
C ARG A 150 -22.98 -4.50 -3.38
N VAL A 151 -22.60 -5.13 -2.27
CA VAL A 151 -21.20 -5.17 -1.82
C VAL A 151 -20.29 -5.88 -2.83
N GLU A 152 -20.82 -6.87 -3.54
CA GLU A 152 -20.09 -7.59 -4.57
C GLU A 152 -19.85 -6.72 -5.82
N GLN A 153 -20.73 -5.77 -6.11
CA GLN A 153 -20.51 -4.77 -7.17
C GLN A 153 -19.50 -3.71 -6.73
N ALA A 154 -19.54 -3.29 -5.46
CA ALA A 154 -18.51 -2.40 -4.93
C ALA A 154 -17.12 -3.06 -4.97
N LEU A 155 -17.05 -4.38 -4.81
CA LEU A 155 -15.80 -5.14 -4.91
C LEU A 155 -15.21 -5.13 -6.33
N THR A 156 -16.03 -5.19 -7.39
CA THR A 156 -15.51 -5.17 -8.77
C THR A 156 -14.90 -3.81 -9.14
N LEU A 157 -15.33 -2.74 -8.48
CA LEU A 157 -14.75 -1.40 -8.60
C LEU A 157 -13.44 -1.24 -7.81
N CYS A 158 -13.18 -2.11 -6.82
CA CYS A 158 -12.02 -2.01 -5.95
C CYS A 158 -10.79 -2.66 -6.59
N LYS A 159 -9.86 -1.84 -7.12
CA LYS A 159 -8.68 -2.33 -7.84
C LYS A 159 -7.37 -1.83 -7.19
N PRO A 160 -6.91 -2.47 -6.11
CA PRO A 160 -5.64 -2.12 -5.49
C PRO A 160 -4.47 -2.50 -6.40
N ASN A 161 -3.62 -1.52 -6.70
CA ASN A 161 -2.43 -1.73 -7.53
C ASN A 161 -1.23 -2.25 -6.72
N ARG A 162 -1.18 -1.98 -5.40
CA ARG A 162 -0.03 -2.27 -4.55
C ARG A 162 -0.15 -3.63 -3.88
N MET A 163 0.97 -4.34 -3.74
CA MET A 163 1.05 -5.49 -2.82
C MET A 163 0.92 -4.99 -1.39
N GLY A 164 0.24 -5.76 -0.53
CA GLY A 164 -0.11 -5.34 0.83
C GLY A 164 -1.51 -4.81 1.00
N ASP A 165 -2.13 -4.37 -0.09
CA ASP A 165 -3.49 -3.87 -0.09
C ASP A 165 -4.42 -5.04 -0.38
N ILE A 166 -5.08 -5.51 0.67
CA ILE A 166 -6.02 -6.62 0.61
C ILE A 166 -7.40 -6.16 1.02
N MET A 167 -8.41 -6.88 0.54
CA MET A 167 -9.79 -6.60 0.86
C MET A 167 -10.60 -7.89 1.00
N THR A 168 -11.67 -7.82 1.78
CA THR A 168 -12.67 -8.88 1.88
C THR A 168 -14.06 -8.27 1.91
N ILE A 169 -15.08 -9.09 1.70
CA ILE A 169 -16.47 -8.67 1.78
C ILE A 169 -17.21 -9.59 2.77
N GLY A 170 -18.09 -9.00 3.56
CA GLY A 170 -18.90 -9.76 4.52
C GLY A 170 -19.79 -8.84 5.34
N ASN A 171 -20.91 -9.37 5.80
CA ASN A 171 -21.92 -8.62 6.55
C ASN A 171 -22.34 -7.31 5.83
N ASN A 172 -22.47 -7.38 4.49
CA ASN A 172 -22.81 -6.25 3.62
C ASN A 172 -21.85 -5.05 3.72
N ARG A 173 -20.58 -5.31 4.01
CA ARG A 173 -19.49 -4.32 4.06
C ARG A 173 -18.30 -4.82 3.25
N LEU A 174 -17.59 -3.88 2.64
CA LEU A 174 -16.30 -4.10 2.00
C LEU A 174 -15.22 -3.63 2.96
N VAL A 175 -14.38 -4.55 3.41
CA VAL A 175 -13.31 -4.26 4.37
C VAL A 175 -11.98 -4.27 3.64
N LEU A 176 -11.20 -3.19 3.73
CA LEU A 176 -9.84 -3.11 3.22
C LEU A 176 -8.84 -3.01 4.35
N PHE A 177 -7.65 -3.57 4.12
CA PHE A 177 -6.46 -3.27 4.88
C PHE A 177 -5.38 -2.73 3.93
N LEU A 178 -4.92 -1.52 4.19
CA LEU A 178 -3.92 -0.80 3.39
C LEU A 178 -2.59 -0.80 4.14
N SER A 179 -1.65 -1.63 3.66
CA SER A 179 -0.34 -1.79 4.31
C SER A 179 0.48 -0.50 4.25
N PHE A 180 1.05 -0.10 5.38
CA PHE A 180 1.85 1.13 5.52
C PHE A 180 1.15 2.41 5.05
N CYS A 181 -0.18 2.45 5.02
CA CYS A 181 -0.93 3.68 4.78
C CYS A 181 -1.01 4.49 6.08
N ARG A 182 -0.97 5.82 6.00
CA ARG A 182 -1.27 6.72 7.11
C ARG A 182 -2.73 7.13 7.04
N VAL A 183 -3.36 7.40 8.18
CA VAL A 183 -4.77 7.83 8.22
C VAL A 183 -5.03 9.10 7.39
N ASN A 184 -4.07 10.04 7.36
CA ASN A 184 -4.18 11.28 6.58
C ASN A 184 -4.12 11.04 5.06
N ASP A 185 -3.49 9.95 4.64
CA ASP A 185 -3.33 9.60 3.21
C ASP A 185 -4.43 8.61 2.75
N LEU A 186 -5.38 8.26 3.63
CA LEU A 186 -6.42 7.26 3.35
C LEU A 186 -7.30 7.70 2.18
N ASP A 187 -7.78 8.94 2.18
CA ASP A 187 -8.64 9.45 1.10
C ASP A 187 -7.91 9.44 -0.25
N THR A 188 -6.63 9.84 -0.25
CA THR A 188 -5.76 9.75 -1.43
C THR A 188 -5.56 8.31 -1.89
N ALA A 189 -5.39 7.36 -0.97
CA ALA A 189 -5.25 5.95 -1.31
C ALA A 189 -6.55 5.39 -1.91
N LEU A 190 -7.70 5.69 -1.31
CA LEU A 190 -8.99 5.24 -1.80
C LEU A 190 -9.30 5.79 -3.20
N ASN A 191 -8.97 7.05 -3.48
CA ASN A 191 -9.15 7.65 -4.80
C ASN A 191 -8.27 7.00 -5.90
N HIS A 192 -7.16 6.35 -5.54
CA HIS A 192 -6.36 5.58 -6.48
C HIS A 192 -6.84 4.12 -6.64
N ILE A 193 -7.56 3.60 -5.66
CA ILE A 193 -8.08 2.22 -5.66
C ILE A 193 -9.41 2.13 -6.39
N PHE A 194 -10.27 3.15 -6.24
CA PHE A 194 -11.58 3.21 -6.85
C PHE A 194 -11.58 4.13 -8.08
N PRO A 195 -12.24 3.74 -9.19
CA PRO A 195 -12.33 4.58 -10.39
C PRO A 195 -13.33 5.74 -10.25
N LEU A 196 -14.20 5.70 -9.24
CA LEU A 196 -15.22 6.71 -8.97
C LEU A 196 -15.00 7.30 -7.56
N PRO A 197 -15.49 8.53 -7.30
CA PRO A 197 -15.43 9.11 -5.97
C PRO A 197 -16.05 8.19 -4.92
N THR A 198 -15.32 7.97 -3.82
CA THR A 198 -15.76 7.04 -2.78
C THR A 198 -17.08 7.42 -2.12
N GLY A 199 -17.42 8.72 -2.09
CA GLY A 199 -18.70 9.21 -1.57
C GLY A 199 -19.93 8.80 -2.40
N ASP A 200 -19.76 8.50 -3.69
CA ASP A 200 -20.86 8.05 -4.56
C ASP A 200 -21.09 6.54 -4.42
N ILE A 201 -20.02 5.79 -4.11
CA ILE A 201 -20.05 4.33 -3.97
C ILE A 201 -20.49 3.93 -2.55
N PHE A 202 -20.06 4.66 -1.53
CA PHE A 202 -20.18 4.27 -0.12
C PHE A 202 -20.93 5.32 0.71
N SER A 203 -21.88 4.85 1.50
CA SER A 203 -22.69 5.68 2.40
C SER A 203 -22.03 5.92 3.76
N ASN A 204 -21.25 4.95 4.24
CA ASN A 204 -20.61 5.02 5.55
C ASN A 204 -19.25 4.32 5.54
N ARG A 205 -18.34 4.79 6.39
CA ARG A 205 -17.00 4.21 6.59
C ARG A 205 -16.63 4.16 8.07
N MET A 206 -15.99 3.08 8.48
CA MET A 206 -15.35 2.95 9.79
C MET A 206 -13.85 2.74 9.58
N ILE A 207 -13.01 3.42 10.37
CA ILE A 207 -11.56 3.45 10.16
C ILE A 207 -10.88 3.05 11.47
N TRP A 208 -9.90 2.16 11.39
CA TRP A 208 -9.02 1.76 12.48
C TRP A 208 -7.57 1.85 12.01
N PHE A 209 -6.73 2.56 12.77
CA PHE A 209 -5.33 2.80 12.40
C PHE A 209 -4.34 2.43 13.52
N GLU A 210 -4.80 2.29 14.75
CA GLU A 210 -3.98 1.80 15.86
C GLU A 210 -3.95 0.27 15.87
N ASP A 211 -2.80 -0.32 16.20
CA ASP A 211 -2.61 -1.77 16.18
C ASP A 211 -3.59 -2.49 17.12
N LYS A 212 -3.87 -1.89 18.29
CA LYS A 212 -4.83 -2.41 19.27
C LYS A 212 -6.26 -2.42 18.74
N GLN A 213 -6.66 -1.35 18.06
CA GLN A 213 -8.00 -1.20 17.49
C GLN A 213 -8.21 -2.22 16.36
N ILE A 214 -7.23 -2.34 15.46
CA ILE A 214 -7.26 -3.30 14.36
C ILE A 214 -7.32 -4.73 14.92
N THR A 215 -6.52 -5.05 15.93
CA THR A 215 -6.52 -6.38 16.55
C THR A 215 -7.87 -6.72 17.19
N ALA A 216 -8.46 -5.78 17.94
CA ALA A 216 -9.77 -5.95 18.56
C ALA A 216 -10.87 -6.18 17.51
N GLU A 217 -10.87 -5.39 16.44
CA GLU A 217 -11.86 -5.53 15.37
C GLU A 217 -11.70 -6.86 14.62
N ILE A 218 -10.47 -7.31 14.35
CA ILE A 218 -10.24 -8.62 13.72
C ILE A 218 -10.77 -9.76 14.59
N LEU A 219 -10.65 -9.68 15.92
CA LEU A 219 -11.24 -10.67 16.82
C LEU A 219 -12.77 -10.67 16.75
N LEU A 220 -13.41 -9.50 16.63
CA LEU A 220 -14.85 -9.40 16.42
C LEU A 220 -15.27 -9.96 15.05
N MET A 221 -14.51 -9.65 13.99
CA MET A 221 -14.75 -10.16 12.63
C MET A 221 -14.65 -11.69 12.55
N ARG A 222 -13.76 -12.31 13.32
CA ARG A 222 -13.65 -13.78 13.41
C ARG A 222 -14.86 -14.44 14.10
N GLY A 223 -15.60 -13.70 14.92
CA GLY A 223 -16.84 -14.17 15.54
C GLY A 223 -18.06 -14.17 14.63
N ILE A 224 -17.95 -13.67 13.40
CA ILE A 224 -19.05 -13.62 12.43
C ILE A 224 -19.24 -15.01 11.79
N THR A 225 -20.47 -15.53 11.85
CA THR A 225 -20.83 -16.83 11.27
C THR A 225 -20.63 -16.85 9.76
N ALA A 226 -20.24 -18.01 9.23
CA ALA A 226 -19.92 -18.21 7.81
C ALA A 226 -21.08 -17.86 6.86
N ASP A 227 -22.33 -17.93 7.33
CA ASP A 227 -23.54 -17.58 6.57
C ASP A 227 -23.58 -16.10 6.14
N LYS A 228 -22.82 -15.23 6.81
CA LYS A 228 -22.73 -13.80 6.49
C LYS A 228 -21.52 -13.46 5.62
N TRP A 229 -20.78 -14.46 5.15
CA TRP A 229 -19.66 -14.25 4.24
C TRP A 229 -20.22 -14.10 2.83
N ASN A 230 -20.02 -12.92 2.25
CA ASN A 230 -20.38 -12.70 0.85
C ASN A 230 -19.26 -13.29 -0.03
N THR A 231 -19.62 -13.93 -1.13
CA THR A 231 -18.67 -14.35 -2.15
C THR A 231 -18.63 -13.32 -3.28
N PRO A 232 -17.46 -13.08 -3.89
CA PRO A 232 -17.37 -12.17 -5.02
C PRO A 232 -18.29 -12.66 -6.14
N LEU A 233 -18.82 -11.72 -6.94
CA LEU A 233 -19.53 -12.09 -8.16
C LEU A 233 -18.59 -12.96 -9.01
N PRO A 234 -19.11 -14.03 -9.63
CA PRO A 234 -18.32 -14.83 -10.55
C PRO A 234 -17.72 -13.90 -11.59
N ILE A 235 -16.39 -13.94 -11.72
CA ILE A 235 -15.70 -13.23 -12.78
C ILE A 235 -16.14 -13.93 -14.07
N THR A 236 -17.08 -13.34 -14.79
CA THR A 236 -17.25 -13.66 -16.21
C THR A 236 -15.97 -13.22 -16.87
N VAL A 237 -15.00 -14.13 -16.94
CA VAL A 237 -13.98 -14.12 -17.98
C VAL A 237 -14.76 -14.36 -19.26
N GLY A 238 -15.45 -13.32 -19.74
CA GLY A 238 -15.81 -13.26 -21.14
C GLY A 238 -14.51 -13.51 -21.86
N LYS A 239 -14.48 -14.52 -22.73
CA LYS A 239 -13.42 -14.67 -23.72
C LYS A 239 -13.09 -13.25 -24.20
N ASN A 240 -11.80 -12.94 -24.32
CA ASN A 240 -11.37 -11.88 -25.21
C ASN A 240 -11.83 -12.27 -26.62
N GLU A 241 -13.13 -12.18 -26.89
CA GLU A 241 -13.62 -11.97 -28.24
C GLU A 241 -13.03 -10.61 -28.57
N ALA A 242 -12.04 -10.64 -29.45
CA ALA A 242 -11.45 -9.45 -30.01
C ALA A 242 -12.62 -8.55 -30.40
N ILE A 243 -12.81 -7.46 -29.66
CA ILE A 243 -13.78 -6.45 -30.05
C ILE A 243 -13.28 -6.05 -31.44
N ASN A 244 -14.04 -6.38 -32.50
CA ASN A 244 -13.74 -6.04 -33.89
C ASN A 244 -13.79 -4.51 -34.03
N ALA A 245 -12.81 -3.82 -33.45
CA ALA A 245 -12.71 -2.39 -33.40
C ALA A 245 -11.27 -2.00 -33.70
N THR A 246 -11.09 -1.22 -34.75
CA THR A 246 -9.81 -0.64 -35.13
C THR A 246 -9.83 0.85 -34.80
N HIS A 247 -8.69 1.38 -34.36
CA HIS A 247 -8.52 2.79 -34.04
C HIS A 247 -7.95 3.51 -35.26
N ASP A 248 -8.71 4.40 -35.89
CA ASP A 248 -8.32 5.09 -37.15
C ASP A 248 -7.38 6.30 -36.93
N GLY A 249 -6.94 6.53 -35.70
CA GLY A 249 -6.13 7.68 -35.30
C GLY A 249 -6.94 8.84 -34.70
N ARG A 250 -8.28 8.84 -34.82
CA ARG A 250 -9.17 9.82 -34.16
C ARG A 250 -10.28 9.20 -33.33
N SER A 251 -10.76 8.00 -33.68
CA SER A 251 -11.83 7.33 -32.93
C SER A 251 -11.79 5.81 -33.07
N TRP A 252 -12.33 5.12 -32.07
CA TRP A 252 -12.57 3.67 -32.12
C TRP A 252 -13.80 3.40 -32.98
N ARG A 253 -13.65 2.64 -34.08
CA ARG A 253 -14.77 2.21 -34.93
C ARG A 253 -14.90 0.69 -34.92
N ARG A 254 -16.12 0.19 -34.72
CA ARG A 254 -16.43 -1.24 -34.88
C ARG A 254 -16.52 -1.57 -36.37
N ILE A 255 -15.88 -2.65 -36.79
CA ILE A 255 -16.01 -3.20 -38.15
C ILE A 255 -17.20 -4.17 -38.13
N PRO A 256 -18.28 -3.91 -38.88
CA PRO A 256 -19.40 -4.84 -38.95
C PRO A 256 -18.96 -6.12 -39.67
N GLU A 257 -19.31 -7.28 -39.09
CA GLU A 257 -19.12 -8.56 -39.76
C GLU A 257 -20.20 -8.75 -40.85
N PRO A 258 -19.82 -9.06 -42.09
CA PRO A 258 -20.79 -9.30 -43.16
C PRO A 258 -21.49 -10.64 -42.94
N HIS A 259 -22.73 -10.59 -42.46
CA HIS A 259 -23.62 -11.75 -42.50
C HIS A 259 -24.17 -11.93 -43.91
N ARG A 260 -23.85 -13.07 -44.54
CA ARG A 260 -24.59 -13.52 -45.72
C ARG A 260 -25.89 -14.16 -45.23
N LEU A 261 -27.01 -13.64 -45.70
CA LEU A 261 -28.30 -14.32 -45.61
C LEU A 261 -28.16 -15.64 -46.38
N SER A 262 -28.33 -16.76 -45.70
CA SER A 262 -28.50 -18.07 -46.33
C SER A 262 -29.70 -17.98 -47.27
N THR A 263 -29.47 -18.11 -48.57
CA THR A 263 -30.54 -18.36 -49.52
C THR A 263 -31.07 -19.76 -49.22
N ASP A 264 -32.22 -19.78 -48.56
CA ASP A 264 -33.01 -20.97 -48.31
C ASP A 264 -33.45 -21.60 -49.64
N VAL A 265 -33.30 -22.93 -49.69
CA VAL A 265 -34.13 -23.89 -50.44
C VAL A 265 -34.01 -23.84 -51.97
N GLU A 266 -33.22 -24.77 -52.51
CA GLU A 266 -33.68 -25.58 -53.64
C GLU A 266 -33.70 -27.05 -53.20
N GLN A 267 -34.91 -27.52 -52.88
CA GLN A 267 -35.23 -28.93 -52.67
C GLN A 267 -36.31 -29.32 -53.68
N LYS A 268 -36.10 -30.49 -54.29
CA LYS A 268 -36.98 -31.32 -55.14
C LYS A 268 -36.83 -31.08 -56.65
N SER A 269 -36.62 -32.09 -57.49
CA SER A 269 -36.99 -33.52 -57.38
C SER A 269 -35.91 -34.45 -57.91
#